data_AF-A0A3M8FTW9-F1
#
_entry.id   AF-A0A3M8FTW9-F1
#
_cell.length_a   1.000
_cell.length_b   1.000
_cell.length_c   1.000
_cell.angle_alpha   90.00
_cell.angle_beta   90.00
_cell.angle_gamma   90.00
#
_symmetry.space_group_name_H-M   'P 1'
#
loop_
_entity.id
_entity.type
_entity.pdbx_description
1 polymer ?
#
loop_
_entity_poly.entity_id
_entity_poly.type
_entity_poly.pdbx_seq_one_letter_code
_entity_poly.pdbx_strand_id
1 'polypeptide(L)'
;MPNEFAVDVLYSTGWLPLDTSGCSKDVTGRWYPSRDRCERECRDLGAQMNATEPQGFGCVTVDWETDADSGRCIAGDIDEAMIHALAQVRRSCMTALAQA
;
A
#
# COMPACT_ATOMS: atom_id res chain seq x y z
N MET A 1 -0.95 -1.90 13.17
CA MET A 1 -0.42 -0.53 12.97
C MET A 1 0.89 -0.67 12.23
N PRO A 2 1.07 0.03 11.10
CA PRO A 2 2.26 -0.09 10.28
C PRO A 2 3.50 0.45 10.98
N ASN A 3 4.66 -0.11 10.64
CA ASN A 3 5.93 0.47 11.07
C ASN A 3 6.21 1.80 10.34
N GLU A 4 7.11 2.60 10.90
CA GLU A 4 7.46 3.92 10.33
C GLU A 4 8.05 3.81 8.93
N PHE A 5 8.78 2.73 8.66
CA PHE A 5 9.43 2.49 7.38
C PHE A 5 8.42 2.30 6.24
N ALA A 6 7.31 1.61 6.47
CA ALA A 6 6.23 1.44 5.49
C ALA A 6 5.64 2.79 5.08
N VAL A 7 5.42 3.67 6.07
CA VAL A 7 4.92 5.02 5.86
C VAL A 7 5.95 5.86 5.10
N ASP A 8 7.23 5.80 5.46
CA ASP A 8 8.31 6.51 4.74
C ASP A 8 8.38 6.10 3.27
N VAL A 9 8.31 4.79 3.02
CA VAL A 9 8.33 4.23 1.68
C VAL A 9 7.14 4.73 0.87
N LEU A 10 5.93 4.78 1.44
CA LEU A 10 4.76 5.34 0.77
C LEU A 10 4.94 6.83 0.44
N TYR A 11 5.41 7.63 1.40
CA TYR A 11 5.64 9.07 1.20
C TYR A 11 6.72 9.33 0.14
N SER A 12 7.73 8.45 0.03
CA SER A 12 8.76 8.54 -1.02
C SER A 12 8.20 8.42 -2.45
N THR A 13 7.00 7.85 -2.61
CA THR A 13 6.27 7.77 -3.90
C THR A 13 5.49 9.05 -4.23
N GLY A 14 5.70 10.12 -3.46
CA GLY A 14 4.94 11.38 -3.57
C GLY A 14 3.50 11.26 -3.09
N TRP A 15 3.16 10.19 -2.36
CA TRP A 15 1.84 10.07 -1.75
C TRP A 15 1.68 11.11 -0.64
N LEU A 16 0.56 11.83 -0.66
CA LEU A 16 0.20 12.80 0.36
C LEU A 16 -1.30 12.67 0.68
N PRO A 17 -1.70 12.78 1.95
CA PRO A 17 -3.09 12.72 2.39
C PRO A 17 -3.81 14.05 2.06
N LEU A 18 -4.06 14.32 0.78
CA LEU A 18 -4.80 15.51 0.33
C LEU A 18 -6.21 15.56 0.94
N ASP A 19 -6.79 14.38 1.18
CA ASP A 19 -8.00 14.15 1.92
C ASP A 19 -7.73 13.06 2.97
N THR A 20 -7.92 13.40 4.24
CA THR A 20 -7.67 12.50 5.37
C THR A 20 -8.81 11.50 5.59
N SER A 21 -9.88 11.55 4.80
CA SER A 21 -10.97 10.58 4.88
C SER A 21 -10.47 9.17 4.53
N GLY A 22 -10.64 8.24 5.46
CA GLY A 22 -10.10 6.89 5.36
C GLY A 22 -8.59 6.82 5.62
N CYS A 23 -8.01 7.78 6.34
CA CYS A 23 -6.64 7.70 6.84
C CYS A 23 -6.62 7.56 8.37
N SER A 24 -5.57 6.93 8.88
CA SER A 24 -5.25 6.82 10.29
C SER A 24 -3.93 7.53 10.58
N LYS A 25 -3.62 7.81 11.85
CA LYS A 25 -2.33 8.38 12.25
C LYS A 25 -1.44 7.32 12.89
N ASP A 26 -0.17 7.34 12.56
CA ASP A 26 0.85 6.56 13.26
C ASP A 26 1.21 7.22 14.61
N VAL A 27 2.11 6.58 15.38
CA VAL A 27 2.59 7.10 16.68
C VAL A 27 3.35 8.43 16.58
N THR A 28 3.85 8.77 15.40
CA THR A 28 4.52 10.06 15.13
C THR A 28 3.54 11.15 14.70
N GLY A 29 2.27 10.79 14.49
CA GLY A 29 1.21 11.69 14.05
C GLY A 29 1.10 11.85 12.53
N ARG A 30 1.86 11.07 11.75
CA ARG A 30 1.78 11.07 10.28
C ARG A 30 0.57 10.26 9.82
N TRP A 31 -0.07 10.74 8.77
CA TRP A 31 -1.21 10.06 8.19
C TRP A 31 -0.77 8.89 7.33
N TYR A 32 -1.49 7.78 7.41
CA TYR A 32 -1.36 6.65 6.52
C TYR A 32 -2.76 6.18 6.07
N PRO A 33 -2.91 5.65 4.85
CA PRO A 33 -4.20 5.19 4.34
C PRO A 33 -4.68 3.94 5.11
N SER A 34 -5.97 3.86 5.41
CA SER A 34 -6.59 2.61 5.87
C SER A 34 -6.59 1.57 4.75
N ARG A 35 -6.87 0.31 5.10
CA ARG A 35 -7.07 -0.77 4.13
C ARG A 35 -7.98 -0.37 2.96
N ASP A 36 -9.19 0.11 3.25
CA ASP A 36 -10.17 0.49 2.23
C ASP A 36 -9.68 1.65 1.35
N ARG A 37 -8.87 2.55 1.93
CA ARG A 37 -8.23 3.65 1.19
C ARG A 37 -7.14 3.10 0.27
N CYS A 38 -6.30 2.19 0.75
CA CYS A 38 -5.29 1.52 -0.09
C CYS A 38 -5.95 0.80 -1.27
N GLU A 39 -6.98 0.00 -1.02
CA GLU A 39 -7.70 -0.74 -2.08
C GLU A 39 -8.29 0.20 -3.13
N ARG A 40 -8.88 1.32 -2.70
CA ARG A 40 -9.39 2.36 -3.61
C ARG A 40 -8.27 2.99 -4.44
N GLU A 41 -7.20 3.44 -3.80
CA GLU A 41 -6.10 4.11 -4.50
C GLU A 41 -5.38 3.19 -5.49
N CYS A 42 -5.18 1.92 -5.15
CA CYS A 42 -4.67 0.95 -6.11
C CYS A 42 -5.61 0.76 -7.29
N ARG A 43 -6.92 0.65 -7.05
CA ARG A 43 -7.90 0.55 -8.13
C ARG A 43 -7.88 1.76 -9.05
N ASP A 44 -7.72 2.96 -8.49
CA ASP A 44 -7.60 4.21 -9.25
C ASP A 44 -6.30 4.24 -10.10
N LEU A 45 -5.29 3.45 -9.73
CA LEU A 45 -4.06 3.21 -10.49
C LEU A 45 -4.16 2.03 -11.46
N GLY A 46 -5.34 1.41 -11.61
CA GLY A 46 -5.54 0.24 -12.46
C GLY A 46 -5.01 -1.08 -11.88
N ALA A 47 -4.76 -1.12 -10.56
CA ALA A 47 -4.29 -2.29 -9.84
C ALA A 47 -5.39 -2.95 -9.02
N GLN A 48 -5.40 -4.28 -8.95
CA GLN A 48 -6.24 -5.02 -8.01
C GLN A 48 -5.38 -5.63 -6.90
N MET A 49 -5.73 -5.34 -5.64
CA MET A 49 -5.09 -5.93 -4.47
C MET A 49 -5.93 -7.05 -3.86
N ASN A 50 -5.26 -8.09 -3.37
CA ASN A 50 -5.86 -9.19 -2.63
C ASN A 50 -5.05 -9.44 -1.36
N ALA A 51 -5.66 -9.20 -0.19
CA ALA A 51 -5.06 -9.49 1.11
C ALA A 51 -5.52 -10.85 1.63
N THR A 52 -4.57 -11.71 2.00
CA THR A 52 -4.81 -13.03 2.60
C THR A 52 -4.13 -13.08 3.97
N GLU A 53 -4.92 -13.35 5.00
CA GLU A 53 -4.44 -13.61 6.36
C GLU A 53 -4.76 -15.07 6.71
N PRO A 54 -3.81 -16.00 6.53
CA PRO A 54 -4.02 -17.39 6.92
C PRO A 54 -4.12 -17.50 8.44
N GLN A 55 -5.22 -18.09 8.91
CA GLN A 55 -5.47 -18.25 10.34
C GLN A 55 -4.31 -18.99 11.03
N GLY A 56 -3.78 -18.39 12.10
CA GLY A 56 -2.79 -19.01 12.97
C GLY A 56 -1.32 -18.80 12.62
N PHE A 57 -1.00 -18.08 11.54
CA PHE A 57 0.40 -17.86 11.11
C PHE A 57 0.98 -16.48 11.48
N GLY A 58 0.14 -15.54 11.95
CA GLY A 58 0.60 -14.22 12.38
C GLY A 58 1.26 -13.38 11.29
N CYS A 59 0.92 -13.65 10.02
CA CYS A 59 1.38 -12.88 8.88
C CYS A 59 0.23 -12.61 7.91
N VAL A 60 0.36 -11.51 7.18
CA VAL A 60 -0.57 -11.09 6.14
C VAL A 60 0.19 -11.03 4.84
N THR A 61 -0.35 -11.68 3.82
CA THR A 61 0.15 -11.60 2.44
C THR A 61 -0.77 -10.66 1.67
N VAL A 62 -0.20 -9.70 0.95
CA VAL A 62 -0.95 -8.86 0.01
C VAL A 62 -0.33 -9.05 -1.36
N ASP A 63 -1.17 -9.51 -2.29
CA ASP A 63 -0.86 -9.65 -3.70
C ASP A 63 -1.45 -8.47 -4.47
N TRP A 64 -0.78 -8.02 -5.53
CA TRP A 64 -1.33 -7.07 -6.48
C TRP A 64 -1.02 -7.47 -7.91
N GLU A 65 -1.91 -7.05 -8.81
CA GLU A 65 -1.75 -7.21 -10.24
C GLU A 65 -2.17 -5.93 -10.95
N THR A 66 -1.40 -5.56 -11.97
CA THR A 66 -1.62 -4.46 -12.91
C THR A 66 -1.35 -4.97 -14.32
N ASP A 67 -1.74 -4.21 -15.35
CA ASP A 67 -1.44 -4.58 -16.74
C ASP A 67 0.07 -4.68 -17.05
N ALA A 68 0.92 -4.01 -16.26
CA ALA A 68 2.35 -3.92 -16.49
C ALA A 68 3.20 -4.77 -15.53
N ASP A 69 2.67 -5.10 -14.36
CA ASP A 69 3.43 -5.65 -13.24
C ASP A 69 2.53 -6.39 -12.24
N SER A 70 3.08 -7.39 -11.57
CA SER A 70 2.41 -8.09 -10.47
C SER A 70 3.41 -8.36 -9.35
N GLY A 71 2.91 -8.40 -8.12
CA GLY A 71 3.79 -8.58 -6.98
C GLY A 71 3.08 -9.02 -5.72
N ARG A 72 3.89 -9.30 -4.70
CA ARG A 72 3.46 -9.80 -3.40
C ARG A 72 4.31 -9.15 -2.32
N CYS A 73 3.69 -8.79 -1.21
CA CYS A 73 4.37 -8.47 0.03
C CYS A 73 3.80 -9.27 1.20
N ILE A 74 4.64 -9.53 2.19
CA ILE A 74 4.25 -10.21 3.42
C ILE A 74 4.68 -9.32 4.59
N ALA A 75 3.76 -9.06 5.51
CA ALA A 75 4.05 -8.31 6.74
C ALA A 75 3.38 -8.98 7.95
N GLY A 76 3.72 -8.53 9.15
CA GLY A 76 3.10 -9.01 10.39
C GLY A 76 1.70 -8.42 10.66
N ASP A 77 1.34 -7.34 9.95
CA ASP A 77 0.12 -6.57 10.14
C ASP A 77 -0.50 -6.22 8.79
N ILE A 78 -1.84 -6.20 8.73
CA ILE A 78 -2.55 -5.95 7.47
C ILE A 78 -2.33 -4.51 6.97
N ASP A 79 -2.34 -3.52 7.85
CA ASP A 79 -2.13 -2.13 7.43
C ASP A 79 -0.73 -1.96 6.83
N GLU A 80 0.28 -2.57 7.47
CA GLU A 80 1.66 -2.58 6.98
C GLU A 80 1.79 -3.20 5.59
N ALA A 81 1.21 -4.39 5.39
CA ALA A 81 1.25 -5.07 4.10
C ALA A 81 0.53 -4.25 3.02
N MET A 82 -0.63 -3.68 3.32
CA MET A 82 -1.40 -2.88 2.38
C MET A 82 -0.67 -1.59 1.96
N ILE A 83 -0.01 -0.91 2.91
CA ILE A 83 0.80 0.29 2.63
C ILE A 83 2.01 -0.05 1.76
N HIS A 84 2.68 -1.16 2.05
CA HIS A 84 3.80 -1.62 1.23
C HIS A 84 3.35 -1.96 -0.20
N ALA A 85 2.24 -2.70 -0.35
CA ALA A 85 1.68 -3.01 -1.66
C ALA A 85 1.34 -1.75 -2.45
N LEU A 86 0.62 -0.79 -1.83
CA LEU A 86 0.30 0.49 -2.46
C LEU A 86 1.56 1.25 -2.90
N ALA A 87 2.58 1.32 -2.04
CA ALA A 87 3.84 1.98 -2.40
C ALA A 87 4.55 1.31 -3.58
N GLN A 88 4.50 -0.02 -3.69
CA GLN A 88 5.06 -0.73 -4.85
C GLN A 88 4.27 -0.45 -6.12
N VAL A 89 2.95 -0.57 -6.09
CA VAL A 89 2.09 -0.24 -7.24
C VAL A 89 2.36 1.17 -7.76
N ARG A 90 2.44 2.15 -6.84
CA ARG A 90 2.76 3.54 -7.19
C ARG A 90 4.13 3.66 -7.87
N ARG A 91 5.15 2.97 -7.36
CA ARG A 91 6.48 2.95 -7.98
C ARG A 91 6.47 2.32 -9.37
N SER A 92 5.75 1.21 -9.56
CA SER A 92 5.61 0.56 -10.88
C SER A 92 4.90 1.49 -11.87
N CYS A 93 3.82 2.17 -11.46
CA CYS A 93 3.16 3.19 -12.29
C CYS A 93 4.07 4.36 -12.66
N MET A 94 4.81 4.91 -11.70
CA MET A 94 5.75 6.01 -11.96
C MET A 94 6.87 5.58 -12.91
N THR A 95 7.36 4.36 -12.77
CA THR A 95 8.41 3.80 -13.63
C THR A 95 7.89 3.58 -15.05
N ALA A 96 6.68 3.02 -15.19
CA ALA A 96 6.04 2.84 -16.49
C ALA A 96 5.81 4.19 -17.21
N LEU A 97 5.36 5.21 -16.48
CA LEU A 97 5.19 6.57 -17.02
C LEU A 97 6.52 7.22 -17.43
N ALA A 98 7.62 6.94 -16.73
CA ALA A 98 8.93 7.50 -17.08
C ALA A 98 9.55 6.87 -18.34
N GLN A 99 9.04 5.73 -18.80
CA GLN A 99 9.52 5.02 -19.99
C GLN A 99 8.66 5.25 -21.25
N ALA A 100 7.53 5.94 -21.12
CA ALA A 100 6.60 6.30 -22.21
C ALA A 100 6.91 7.69 -22.79
#